data_AF-A0A369GMG8-F1
#
_entry.id   AF-A0A369GMG8-F1
#
_cell.length_a   1.000
_cell.length_b   1.000
_cell.length_c   1.000
_cell.angle_alpha   90.00
_cell.angle_beta   90.00
_cell.angle_gamma   90.00
#
_symmetry.space_group_name_H-M   'P 1'
#
loop_
_entity.id
_entity.type
_entity.pdbx_description
1 polymer ?
#
loop_
_entity_poly.entity_id
_entity_poly.type
_entity_poly.pdbx_seq_one_letter_code
_entity_poly.pdbx_strand_id
1 'polypeptide(L)'
;MTKEQQRFTKPYILFSDANPPSRYGHVQTTANLFQGLLRPPIVIVTIKVSHSNMDPPRSTIRVGIAGNDKGRGLFAAQDFRPGQTVQVFDRPLLALPVTPLLDRLCSHCLRPGKPRGCSRCRAAFYCDAACQKAAWAAVHGRECKALRRLVDDGNSESKNRGGDDGDVPASRRLPTPVRALVQALVCPEVELGLGSLRARRPASGDRGLADLLVMARAGCAFAGVEIGEGEADVVGSGLMKAMDLLCKIQNNAFHRYDADLGQAGIFLEPKLAMANHSCIPNALVHFVGRTAILTAERPIKCGDEIEISYTDYTYPLTKRREALSSYYFECGCRRCAQDLNVYQVCASSLGQGSPPPQYTSLVGPDLASQLRNHAAVAAVGDDDDDDDDEGTSAQTLARTGSEAAVRLVESVCASSSSSDAKASSSTTLRRETLRAQWRHCADLFAAGLYAVTPQPQVLTELAIDYAERGDYVLALVVACFVASRCDPYRYATAFHPVRLKNVLVVAKMLAHTAEETASLDRSVGTNSTDLEGRIRHELREIDQVSLCQILLTLVLRSNAALQWELATEAREMLHDIQQLPGREREVSLISAWARDPADDRNRAFFDFAVVQQVDTLARLGRELLRAELEKNDA
;
A
#
# COMPACT_ATOMS: atom_id res chain seq x y z
N MET A 1 36.12 -6.57 -4.11
CA MET A 1 34.74 -6.14 -3.82
C MET A 1 34.02 -7.32 -3.18
N THR A 2 33.94 -7.31 -1.85
CA THR A 2 33.51 -8.43 -1.00
C THR A 2 31.99 -8.46 -0.80
N LYS A 3 31.45 -9.66 -0.56
CA LYS A 3 30.03 -10.07 -0.54
C LYS A 3 29.17 -9.52 0.63
N GLU A 4 29.42 -8.31 1.16
CA GLU A 4 28.94 -7.93 2.51
C GLU A 4 27.96 -6.72 2.63
N GLN A 5 27.22 -6.33 1.58
CA GLN A 5 26.33 -5.15 1.66
C GLN A 5 24.84 -5.36 1.35
N GLN A 6 24.34 -6.59 1.42
CA GLN A 6 23.01 -6.92 0.94
C GLN A 6 22.30 -7.88 1.88
N ARG A 7 21.70 -7.39 2.98
CA ARG A 7 20.77 -8.21 3.80
C ARG A 7 19.91 -7.48 4.85
N PHE A 8 19.31 -6.30 4.59
CA PHE A 8 18.38 -5.71 5.56
C PHE A 8 17.22 -4.93 4.92
N THR A 9 16.04 -5.54 4.87
CA THR A 9 14.73 -4.90 4.73
C THR A 9 13.85 -5.40 5.87
N LYS A 10 13.15 -4.49 6.56
CA LYS A 10 12.05 -4.87 7.47
C LYS A 10 11.01 -5.63 6.63
N PRO A 11 10.41 -6.73 7.10
CA PRO A 11 9.18 -7.21 6.46
C PRO A 11 8.08 -6.21 6.83
N TYR A 12 7.38 -5.57 5.86
CA TYR A 12 6.13 -4.75 5.94
C TYR A 12 5.97 -3.79 4.74
N ILE A 13 4.85 -3.52 4.03
CA ILE A 13 3.37 -3.78 4.03
C ILE A 13 2.94 -3.97 2.55
N LEU A 14 1.85 -4.70 2.26
CA LEU A 14 1.18 -4.81 0.94
C LEU A 14 1.11 -3.48 0.17
N PHE A 15 1.31 -3.37 -1.15
CA PHE A 15 1.28 -4.34 -2.24
C PHE A 15 2.34 -5.45 -2.15
N SER A 16 2.05 -6.60 -2.73
CA SER A 16 3.03 -7.66 -2.94
C SER A 16 4.29 -7.10 -3.60
N ASP A 17 5.30 -6.79 -2.78
CA ASP A 17 6.68 -6.62 -3.19
C ASP A 17 7.54 -7.15 -2.05
N ALA A 18 7.67 -8.48 -2.02
CA ALA A 18 8.82 -9.08 -1.39
C ALA A 18 10.06 -8.60 -2.16
N ASN A 19 10.90 -7.77 -1.53
CA ASN A 19 12.27 -7.59 -1.99
C ASN A 19 13.23 -7.91 -0.83
N PRO A 20 13.63 -9.18 -0.68
CA PRO A 20 14.93 -9.55 -0.10
C PRO A 20 16.08 -9.07 -1.05
N PRO A 21 17.35 -9.15 -0.63
CA PRO A 21 18.37 -8.16 -1.00
C PRO A 21 19.03 -8.40 -2.37
N SER A 22 19.57 -7.32 -2.93
CA SER A 22 19.86 -7.14 -4.36
C SER A 22 20.97 -8.01 -4.99
N ARG A 23 20.65 -9.22 -5.45
CA ARG A 23 21.40 -9.85 -6.55
C ARG A 23 20.51 -10.17 -7.74
N TYR A 24 19.63 -9.25 -8.13
CA TYR A 24 18.66 -9.47 -9.20
C TYR A 24 18.67 -8.37 -10.26
N GLY A 25 18.87 -8.80 -11.50
CA GLY A 25 18.71 -8.00 -12.69
C GLY A 25 17.27 -7.52 -12.85
N HIS A 26 17.14 -6.41 -13.57
CA HIS A 26 15.90 -5.72 -13.92
C HIS A 26 14.74 -6.66 -14.26
N VAL A 27 13.75 -6.71 -13.38
CA VAL A 27 12.39 -7.17 -13.71
C VAL A 27 11.44 -6.07 -13.27
N GLN A 28 10.99 -5.27 -14.23
CA GLN A 28 9.91 -4.30 -14.06
C GLN A 28 8.61 -5.05 -13.82
N THR A 29 7.91 -4.76 -12.73
CA THR A 29 6.57 -5.32 -12.48
C THR A 29 5.61 -4.28 -11.88
N THR A 30 4.33 -4.47 -12.28
CA THR A 30 3.02 -3.98 -11.80
C THR A 30 2.76 -2.48 -11.63
N ALA A 31 3.69 -1.72 -11.09
CA ALA A 31 3.52 -0.30 -10.82
C ALA A 31 4.00 0.57 -12.02
N ASN A 32 4.83 0.00 -12.90
CA ASN A 32 5.35 0.71 -14.09
C ASN A 32 4.63 0.41 -15.42
N LEU A 33 3.71 -0.55 -15.50
CA LEU A 33 3.30 -1.10 -16.81
C LEU A 33 1.91 -0.68 -17.30
N PHE A 34 0.98 -0.27 -16.43
CA PHE A 34 -0.29 0.29 -16.90
C PHE A 34 -0.19 1.76 -17.36
N GLN A 35 0.77 2.54 -16.83
CA GLN A 35 0.92 3.96 -17.18
C GLN A 35 1.99 4.23 -18.26
N GLY A 36 2.86 3.27 -18.57
CA GLY A 36 4.01 3.49 -19.46
C GLY A 36 3.65 3.76 -20.93
N LEU A 37 2.42 3.44 -21.35
CA LEU A 37 1.99 3.54 -22.74
C LEU A 37 1.36 4.88 -23.12
N LEU A 38 0.94 5.74 -22.18
CA LEU A 38 0.11 6.91 -22.51
C LEU A 38 0.34 8.07 -21.52
N ARG A 39 1.08 9.11 -21.92
CA ARG A 39 1.12 10.42 -21.21
C ARG A 39 1.20 11.60 -22.19
N PRO A 40 0.29 12.59 -22.09
CA PRO A 40 0.57 14.00 -22.38
C PRO A 40 0.78 14.80 -21.06
N PRO A 41 1.13 16.10 -21.08
CA PRO A 41 1.71 16.78 -19.91
C PRO A 41 0.67 17.15 -18.83
N ILE A 42 1.05 16.94 -17.57
CA ILE A 42 0.30 17.28 -16.36
C ILE A 42 0.21 18.81 -16.21
N VAL A 43 -1.01 19.36 -16.13
CA VAL A 43 -1.25 20.75 -15.70
C VAL A 43 -1.53 20.77 -14.19
N ILE A 44 -0.66 21.47 -13.45
CA ILE A 44 -0.77 21.63 -11.99
C ILE A 44 -1.82 22.73 -11.70
N VAL A 45 -2.99 22.35 -11.19
CA VAL A 45 -3.93 23.31 -10.58
C VAL A 45 -3.61 23.42 -9.09
N THR A 46 -3.20 24.61 -8.66
CA THR A 46 -2.93 24.92 -7.25
C THR A 46 -4.25 25.29 -6.58
N ILE A 47 -4.81 24.43 -5.73
CA ILE A 47 -5.92 24.82 -4.86
C ILE A 47 -5.35 25.64 -3.71
N LYS A 48 -5.61 26.95 -3.70
CA LYS A 48 -5.40 27.79 -2.52
C LYS A 48 -6.44 27.39 -1.47
N VAL A 49 -6.00 26.76 -0.39
CA VAL A 49 -6.80 26.72 0.85
C VAL A 49 -6.83 28.15 1.38
N SER A 50 -8.01 28.77 1.40
CA SER A 50 -8.17 30.11 1.97
C SER A 50 -7.98 30.03 3.49
N HIS A 51 -6.90 30.61 4.01
CA HIS A 51 -6.79 30.94 5.43
C HIS A 51 -7.69 32.14 5.74
N SER A 52 -8.97 31.89 6.01
CA SER A 52 -9.79 32.86 6.72
C SER A 52 -9.37 32.86 8.19
N ASN A 53 -9.15 34.06 8.74
CA ASN A 53 -8.94 34.31 10.18
C ASN A 53 -10.04 33.62 10.99
N MET A 54 -9.69 32.52 11.62
CA MET A 54 -10.47 31.81 12.63
C MET A 54 -9.50 31.55 13.77
N ASP A 55 -9.96 31.68 15.02
CA ASP A 55 -9.24 31.18 16.19
C ASP A 55 -8.61 29.82 15.88
N PRO A 56 -7.40 29.52 16.39
CA PRO A 56 -6.72 28.27 16.05
C PRO A 56 -7.69 27.10 16.27
N PRO A 57 -8.01 26.32 15.22
CA PRO A 57 -9.03 25.29 15.34
C PRO A 57 -8.62 24.35 16.47
N ARG A 58 -9.55 24.10 17.40
CA ARG A 58 -9.34 23.11 18.46
C ARG A 58 -8.82 21.84 17.81
N SER A 59 -7.64 21.37 18.24
CA SER A 59 -7.05 20.17 17.65
C SER A 59 -8.02 19.00 17.83
N THR A 60 -8.30 18.31 16.74
CA THR A 60 -9.23 17.18 16.68
C THR A 60 -8.68 15.92 17.34
N ILE A 61 -7.40 15.97 17.73
CA ILE A 61 -6.63 14.88 18.35
C ILE A 61 -5.76 15.40 19.50
N ARG A 62 -5.54 14.56 20.51
CA ARG A 62 -4.68 14.84 21.67
C ARG A 62 -3.69 13.69 21.89
N VAL A 63 -2.50 14.00 22.42
CA VAL A 63 -1.55 12.98 22.87
C VAL A 63 -1.83 12.71 24.35
N GLY A 64 -1.91 11.44 24.73
CA GLY A 64 -2.16 11.01 26.10
C GLY A 64 -1.32 9.79 26.47
N ILE A 65 -1.56 9.25 27.66
CA ILE A 65 -1.00 7.98 28.11
C ILE A 65 -2.00 6.88 27.75
N ALA A 66 -1.58 5.96 26.89
CA ALA A 66 -2.26 4.68 26.70
C ALA A 66 -1.87 3.77 27.89
N GLY A 67 -2.77 2.88 28.33
CA GLY A 67 -2.57 2.06 29.54
C GLY A 67 -1.20 1.37 29.63
N ASN A 68 -0.86 0.89 30.84
CA ASN A 68 0.51 0.70 31.36
C ASN A 68 1.59 0.13 30.39
N ASP A 69 1.24 -0.69 29.39
CA ASP A 69 2.22 -1.31 28.49
C ASP A 69 2.39 -0.63 27.11
N LYS A 70 1.47 0.24 26.69
CA LYS A 70 1.52 0.94 25.38
C LYS A 70 2.27 2.28 25.45
N GLY A 71 2.38 2.88 26.63
CA GLY A 71 3.08 4.15 26.82
C GLY A 71 2.23 5.34 26.36
N ARG A 72 2.69 6.14 25.40
CA ARG A 72 1.88 7.26 24.87
C ARG A 72 0.99 6.79 23.73
N GLY A 73 -0.13 7.47 23.55
CA GLY A 73 -1.09 7.20 22.48
C GLY A 73 -1.65 8.49 21.90
N LEU A 74 -2.21 8.37 20.69
CA LEU A 74 -3.02 9.41 20.07
C LEU A 74 -4.49 9.16 20.39
N PHE A 75 -5.24 10.18 20.78
CA PHE A 75 -6.64 10.05 21.19
C PHE A 75 -7.52 11.04 20.46
N ALA A 76 -8.76 10.62 20.18
CA ALA A 76 -9.78 11.47 19.60
C ALA A 76 -10.23 12.56 20.60
N ALA A 77 -10.36 13.79 20.12
CA ALA A 77 -10.93 14.91 20.89
C ALA A 77 -12.41 15.17 20.56
N GLN A 78 -12.98 14.38 19.65
CA GLN A 78 -14.37 14.44 19.21
C GLN A 78 -14.76 13.09 18.57
N ASP A 79 -16.05 12.90 18.26
CA ASP A 79 -16.52 11.74 17.52
C ASP A 79 -16.14 11.83 16.02
N PHE A 80 -15.79 10.69 15.42
CA PHE A 80 -15.57 10.54 13.99
C PHE A 80 -16.41 9.41 13.40
N ARG A 81 -16.96 9.66 12.21
CA ARG A 81 -17.62 8.64 11.39
C ARG A 81 -16.60 7.96 10.46
N PRO A 82 -16.84 6.70 10.03
CA PRO A 82 -16.03 6.07 9.00
C PRO A 82 -15.89 6.97 7.76
N GLY A 83 -14.67 7.11 7.25
CA GLY A 83 -14.32 7.93 6.09
C GLY A 83 -14.01 9.39 6.43
N GLN A 84 -14.33 9.85 7.64
CA GLN A 84 -14.05 11.22 8.06
C GLN A 84 -12.54 11.42 8.27
N THR A 85 -12.01 12.52 7.73
CA THR A 85 -10.65 12.97 8.03
C THR A 85 -10.54 13.33 9.50
N VAL A 86 -9.65 12.64 10.21
CA VAL A 86 -9.33 12.87 11.61
C VAL A 86 -8.38 14.07 11.74
N GLN A 87 -7.28 14.06 10.98
CA GLN A 87 -6.28 15.13 10.97
C GLN A 87 -5.46 15.09 9.67
N VAL A 88 -5.08 16.26 9.17
CA VAL A 88 -4.11 16.42 8.07
C VAL A 88 -2.77 16.88 8.66
N PHE A 89 -1.69 16.25 8.21
CA PHE A 89 -0.30 16.55 8.58
C PHE A 89 0.49 16.95 7.32
N ASP A 90 0.65 18.25 7.10
CA ASP A 90 1.25 18.84 5.89
C ASP A 90 2.69 19.37 6.09
N ARG A 91 3.19 19.31 7.33
CA ARG A 91 4.50 19.83 7.74
C ARG A 91 5.32 18.76 8.47
N PRO A 92 5.71 17.67 7.78
CA PRO A 92 6.50 16.63 8.40
C PRO A 92 7.85 17.14 8.88
N LEU A 93 8.33 16.57 9.98
CA LEU A 93 9.69 16.77 10.48
C LEU A 93 10.74 16.22 9.51
N LEU A 94 10.48 15.03 8.94
CA LEU A 94 11.30 14.43 7.88
C LEU A 94 10.39 13.90 6.77
N ALA A 95 10.76 14.15 5.53
CA ALA A 95 10.12 13.54 4.38
C ALA A 95 11.11 13.46 3.22
N LEU A 96 11.52 12.23 2.88
CA LEU A 96 12.64 11.95 1.98
C LEU A 96 12.30 10.81 1.03
N PRO A 97 12.72 10.90 -0.24
CA PRO A 97 12.61 9.78 -1.17
C PRO A 97 13.58 8.68 -0.76
N VAL A 98 13.26 7.43 -1.12
CA VAL A 98 14.22 6.34 -0.98
C VAL A 98 15.38 6.52 -1.95
N THR A 99 16.59 6.12 -1.52
CA THR A 99 17.82 6.27 -2.30
C THR A 99 17.75 5.74 -3.74
N PRO A 100 17.11 4.58 -4.02
CA PRO A 100 17.02 4.06 -5.39
C PRO A 100 16.15 4.91 -6.33
N LEU A 101 15.28 5.78 -5.80
CA LEU A 101 14.30 6.56 -6.57
C LEU A 101 14.63 8.06 -6.63
N LEU A 102 15.84 8.47 -6.25
CA LEU A 102 16.24 9.88 -6.19
C LEU A 102 16.13 10.62 -7.52
N ASP A 103 16.37 9.93 -8.63
CA ASP A 103 16.27 10.41 -10.01
C ASP A 103 14.83 10.42 -10.55
N ARG A 104 13.90 9.75 -9.87
CA ARG A 104 12.47 9.67 -10.23
C ARG A 104 11.56 10.47 -9.32
N LEU A 105 12.02 10.85 -8.13
CA LEU A 105 11.24 11.53 -7.12
C LEU A 105 11.82 12.89 -6.73
N CYS A 106 10.97 13.89 -6.61
CA CYS A 106 11.40 15.16 -6.03
C CYS A 106 11.76 14.99 -4.54
N SER A 107 12.98 15.37 -4.16
CA SER A 107 13.48 15.41 -2.77
C SER A 107 12.71 16.38 -1.86
N HIS A 108 11.83 17.23 -2.42
CA HIS A 108 10.91 18.07 -1.67
C HIS A 108 9.49 17.47 -1.67
N CYS A 109 8.75 17.59 -2.76
CA CYS A 109 7.33 17.23 -2.77
C CYS A 109 7.03 15.73 -2.84
N LEU A 110 8.07 14.88 -3.02
CA LEU A 110 7.97 13.42 -3.19
C LEU A 110 7.10 12.98 -4.37
N ARG A 111 6.81 13.87 -5.32
CA ARG A 111 6.06 13.51 -6.52
C ARG A 111 6.99 12.81 -7.54
N PRO A 112 6.50 11.77 -8.23
CA PRO A 112 7.16 11.18 -9.39
C PRO A 112 7.37 12.17 -10.53
N GLY A 113 8.45 12.02 -11.28
CA GLY A 113 8.73 12.82 -12.46
C GLY A 113 10.16 12.67 -12.96
N LYS A 114 10.66 13.71 -13.64
CA LYS A 114 12.05 13.84 -14.09
C LYS A 114 12.73 15.02 -13.37
N PRO A 115 12.94 14.93 -12.05
CA PRO A 115 13.50 16.01 -11.27
C PRO A 115 14.97 16.28 -11.63
N ARG A 116 15.40 17.53 -11.48
CA ARG A 116 16.78 17.96 -11.78
C ARG A 116 17.63 17.99 -10.52
N GLY A 117 18.86 17.49 -10.62
CA GLY A 117 19.81 17.47 -9.51
C GLY A 117 20.25 18.87 -9.07
N CYS A 118 20.44 19.05 -7.77
CA CYS A 118 21.07 20.23 -7.19
C CYS A 118 22.50 20.36 -7.75
N SER A 119 22.81 21.50 -8.40
CA SER A 119 24.10 21.71 -9.06
C SER A 119 25.31 21.63 -8.12
N ARG A 120 25.10 21.89 -6.81
CA ARG A 120 26.16 21.88 -5.78
C ARG A 120 26.49 20.48 -5.28
N CYS A 121 25.50 19.75 -4.76
CA CYS A 121 25.73 18.42 -4.15
C CYS A 121 25.49 17.26 -5.12
N ARG A 122 24.69 17.46 -6.17
CA ARG A 122 24.22 16.41 -7.11
C ARG A 122 23.55 15.19 -6.45
N ALA A 123 23.06 15.33 -5.22
CA ALA A 123 22.46 14.25 -4.41
C ALA A 123 20.98 14.49 -4.03
N ALA A 124 20.47 15.70 -4.26
CA ALA A 124 19.07 16.06 -4.09
C ALA A 124 18.49 16.50 -5.43
N PHE A 125 17.23 16.15 -5.70
CA PHE A 125 16.59 16.32 -7.00
C PHE A 125 15.26 17.07 -6.84
N TYR A 126 14.97 18.03 -7.72
CA TYR A 126 13.77 18.86 -7.60
C TYR A 126 13.01 18.95 -8.93
N CYS A 127 11.68 18.92 -8.88
CA CYS A 127 10.86 19.11 -10.08
C CYS A 127 11.04 20.51 -10.69
N ASP A 128 11.18 21.53 -9.82
CA ASP A 128 11.30 22.93 -10.21
C ASP A 128 12.04 23.77 -9.14
N ALA A 129 12.24 25.04 -9.47
CA ALA A 129 12.90 26.01 -8.60
C ALA A 129 12.11 26.29 -7.29
N ALA A 130 10.78 26.15 -7.29
CA ALA A 130 9.97 26.37 -6.10
C ALA A 130 10.23 25.27 -5.07
N CYS A 131 10.23 24.01 -5.49
CA CYS A 131 10.59 22.88 -4.65
C CYS A 131 12.04 22.95 -4.14
N GLN A 132 12.98 23.38 -4.99
CA GLN A 132 14.36 23.58 -4.57
C GLN A 132 14.49 24.67 -3.50
N LYS A 133 13.83 25.83 -3.69
CA LYS A 133 13.84 26.95 -2.73
C LYS A 133 13.21 26.55 -1.40
N ALA A 134 12.07 25.85 -1.43
CA ALA A 134 11.40 25.37 -0.24
C ALA A 134 12.23 24.34 0.53
N ALA A 135 12.86 23.39 -0.18
CA ALA A 135 13.79 22.45 0.44
C ALA A 135 15.02 23.13 1.04
N TRP A 136 15.57 24.13 0.33
CA TRP A 136 16.73 24.89 0.78
C TRP A 136 16.48 25.55 2.14
N ALA A 137 15.33 26.21 2.30
CA ALA A 137 14.92 26.86 3.54
C ALA A 137 14.69 25.86 4.68
N ALA A 138 14.05 24.72 4.40
CA ALA A 138 13.71 23.73 5.43
C ALA A 138 14.93 22.97 5.97
N VAL A 139 15.73 22.38 5.07
CA VAL A 139 16.75 21.39 5.46
C VAL A 139 17.96 21.38 4.52
N HIS A 140 17.74 21.55 3.22
CA HIS A 140 18.75 21.28 2.22
C HIS A 140 19.91 22.29 2.25
N GLY A 141 19.70 23.54 2.68
CA GLY A 141 20.79 24.51 2.78
C GLY A 141 21.91 24.05 3.73
N ARG A 142 21.54 23.34 4.81
CA ARG A 142 22.46 22.74 5.80
C ARG A 142 22.96 21.38 5.33
N GLU A 143 22.04 20.52 4.86
CA GLU A 143 22.36 19.18 4.32
C GLU A 143 23.29 19.22 3.11
N CYS A 144 23.16 20.21 2.21
CA CYS A 144 23.93 20.32 0.97
C CYS A 144 25.44 20.39 1.24
N LYS A 145 25.86 21.04 2.34
CA LYS A 145 27.26 21.09 2.75
C LYS A 145 27.76 19.71 3.20
N ALA A 146 26.97 19.00 4.01
CA ALA A 146 27.30 17.66 4.48
C ALA A 146 27.44 16.66 3.32
N LEU A 147 26.49 16.68 2.37
CA LEU A 147 26.51 15.80 1.20
C LEU A 147 27.69 16.05 0.23
N ARG A 148 28.41 17.17 0.37
CA ARG A 148 29.62 17.45 -0.41
C ARG A 148 30.90 16.90 0.21
N ARG A 149 30.96 16.66 1.52
CA ARG A 149 32.22 16.44 2.25
C ARG A 149 33.03 15.22 1.79
N LEU A 150 32.40 14.13 1.35
CA LEU A 150 33.12 12.94 0.84
C LEU A 150 33.63 13.06 -0.61
N VAL A 151 33.60 14.25 -1.21
CA VAL A 151 34.17 14.51 -2.54
C VAL A 151 35.63 14.98 -2.44
N ASP A 152 36.06 15.45 -1.26
CA ASP A 152 37.31 16.22 -1.12
C ASP A 152 38.46 15.45 -0.42
N ASP A 153 38.26 14.19 0.01
CA ASP A 153 39.29 13.37 0.71
C ASP A 153 40.38 12.75 -0.21
N GLY A 154 40.67 13.38 -1.36
CA GLY A 154 41.95 13.21 -2.06
C GLY A 154 42.28 11.84 -2.68
N ASN A 155 41.48 10.78 -2.50
CA ASN A 155 41.79 9.48 -3.09
C ASN A 155 41.34 9.44 -4.57
N SER A 156 42.24 9.91 -5.43
CA SER A 156 42.06 10.23 -6.84
C SER A 156 41.88 9.04 -7.81
N GLU A 157 41.66 7.81 -7.32
CA GLU A 157 41.49 6.63 -8.19
C GLU A 157 40.04 6.37 -8.65
N SER A 158 39.06 7.16 -8.19
CA SER A 158 37.65 7.02 -8.61
C SER A 158 37.21 8.04 -9.68
N LYS A 159 38.16 8.65 -10.40
CA LYS A 159 37.86 9.45 -11.60
C LYS A 159 37.70 8.54 -12.82
N ASN A 160 36.65 7.70 -12.87
CA ASN A 160 36.05 7.27 -14.14
C ASN A 160 34.80 6.41 -13.92
N ARG A 161 33.66 7.00 -14.27
CA ARG A 161 32.44 6.45 -14.91
C ARG A 161 31.27 7.40 -14.60
N GLY A 162 31.42 8.66 -15.03
CA GLY A 162 30.27 9.54 -15.23
C GLY A 162 29.95 9.49 -16.71
N GLY A 163 29.00 8.64 -17.10
CA GLY A 163 28.35 8.79 -18.40
C GLY A 163 27.61 10.12 -18.45
N ASP A 164 27.50 10.68 -19.64
CA ASP A 164 26.85 11.96 -19.96
C ASP A 164 25.34 11.99 -19.63
N ASP A 165 24.78 10.87 -19.15
CA ASP A 165 23.39 10.71 -18.77
C ASP A 165 23.21 10.78 -17.25
N GLY A 166 22.99 11.98 -16.68
CA GLY A 166 22.17 12.20 -15.48
C GLY A 166 22.44 11.42 -14.17
N ASP A 167 23.43 10.53 -14.11
CA ASP A 167 23.54 9.49 -13.10
C ASP A 167 24.24 9.99 -11.83
N VAL A 168 23.61 9.74 -10.69
CA VAL A 168 24.15 10.11 -9.37
C VAL A 168 25.35 9.23 -9.06
N PRO A 169 26.57 9.78 -8.84
CA PRO A 169 27.72 8.97 -8.48
C PRO A 169 27.46 8.17 -7.21
N ALA A 170 27.88 6.89 -7.20
CA ALA A 170 27.63 5.98 -6.08
C ALA A 170 28.08 6.55 -4.71
N SER A 171 29.17 7.32 -4.70
CA SER A 171 29.69 8.02 -3.51
C SER A 171 28.73 9.05 -2.90
N ARG A 172 27.68 9.45 -3.62
CA ARG A 172 26.69 10.45 -3.21
C ARG A 172 25.31 9.85 -2.90
N ARG A 173 25.14 8.53 -3.03
CA ARG A 173 23.90 7.81 -2.72
C ARG A 173 23.95 7.28 -1.27
N LEU A 174 23.52 8.11 -0.32
CA LEU A 174 23.36 7.68 1.07
C LEU A 174 22.12 6.77 1.22
N PRO A 175 22.20 5.67 1.99
CA PRO A 175 20.99 4.96 2.42
C PRO A 175 19.99 5.91 3.08
N THR A 176 18.70 5.73 2.82
CA THR A 176 17.63 6.61 3.31
C THR A 176 17.72 6.91 4.82
N PRO A 177 17.94 5.92 5.71
CA PRO A 177 18.07 6.19 7.15
C PRO A 177 19.31 7.04 7.49
N VAL A 178 20.43 6.83 6.79
CA VAL A 178 21.66 7.61 6.98
C VAL A 178 21.44 9.05 6.54
N ARG A 179 20.78 9.27 5.39
CA ARG A 179 20.45 10.62 4.93
C ARG A 179 19.51 11.35 5.90
N ALA A 180 18.51 10.65 6.44
CA ALA A 180 17.62 11.19 7.46
C ALA A 180 18.38 11.57 8.74
N LEU A 181 19.31 10.72 9.18
CA LEU A 181 20.20 11.01 10.30
C LEU A 181 21.09 12.24 10.02
N VAL A 182 21.65 12.37 8.82
CA VAL A 182 22.42 13.57 8.44
C VAL A 182 21.56 14.83 8.57
N GLN A 183 20.30 14.80 8.12
CA GLN A 183 19.39 15.92 8.31
C GLN A 183 19.15 16.25 9.78
N ALA A 184 18.97 15.23 10.64
CA ALA A 184 18.83 15.42 12.07
C ALA A 184 20.09 16.02 12.73
N LEU A 185 21.29 15.56 12.33
CA LEU A 185 22.55 16.04 12.90
C LEU A 185 22.92 17.47 12.48
N VAL A 186 22.49 17.91 11.28
CA VAL A 186 22.83 19.24 10.75
C VAL A 186 21.72 20.27 10.89
N CYS A 187 20.51 19.86 11.30
CA CYS A 187 19.35 20.75 11.49
C CYS A 187 18.79 20.62 12.91
N PRO A 188 19.08 21.57 13.82
CA PRO A 188 18.65 21.50 15.22
C PRO A 188 17.14 21.35 15.41
N GLU A 189 16.32 21.89 14.51
CA GLU A 189 14.86 21.76 14.58
C GLU A 189 14.41 20.32 14.34
N VAL A 190 15.09 19.59 13.45
CA VAL A 190 14.86 18.17 13.21
C VAL A 190 15.26 17.36 14.44
N GLU A 191 16.44 17.63 15.00
CA GLU A 191 16.90 16.98 16.23
C GLU A 191 15.90 17.19 17.38
N LEU A 192 15.50 18.44 17.62
CA LEU A 192 14.57 18.79 18.70
C LEU A 192 13.22 18.10 18.52
N GLY A 193 12.69 18.06 17.29
CA GLY A 193 11.42 17.39 16.99
C GLY A 193 11.47 15.87 17.24
N LEU A 194 12.63 15.24 17.07
CA LEU A 194 12.83 13.82 17.40
C LEU A 194 12.93 13.57 18.91
N GLY A 195 13.24 14.60 19.72
CA GLY A 195 13.47 14.47 21.15
C GLY A 195 12.32 13.80 21.92
N SER A 196 11.09 14.05 21.49
CA SER A 196 9.90 13.46 22.10
C SER A 196 9.63 12.01 21.66
N LEU A 197 10.35 11.45 20.68
CA LEU A 197 10.06 10.12 20.14
C LEU A 197 10.76 9.01 20.90
N ARG A 198 10.14 7.83 20.90
CA ARG A 198 10.71 6.64 21.54
C ARG A 198 11.82 6.08 20.65
N ALA A 199 12.99 5.85 21.22
CA ALA A 199 14.03 5.02 20.64
C ALA A 199 14.03 3.65 21.33
N ARG A 200 14.04 2.59 20.54
CA ARG A 200 14.34 1.24 21.01
C ARG A 200 15.50 0.69 20.20
N ARG A 201 16.51 0.20 20.91
CA ARG A 201 17.75 -0.29 20.32
C ARG A 201 17.71 -1.82 20.22
N PRO A 202 18.36 -2.41 19.19
CA PRO A 202 18.67 -3.83 19.18
C PRO A 202 19.43 -4.24 20.45
N ALA A 203 19.23 -5.49 20.89
CA ALA A 203 19.97 -6.03 22.02
C ALA A 203 21.45 -6.25 21.68
N SER A 204 22.31 -6.33 22.70
CA SER A 204 23.72 -6.66 22.52
C SER A 204 23.87 -8.03 21.85
N GLY A 205 24.71 -8.12 20.80
CA GLY A 205 24.90 -9.35 20.02
C GLY A 205 23.91 -9.53 18.85
N ASP A 206 22.90 -8.66 18.72
CA ASP A 206 22.04 -8.61 17.53
C ASP A 206 22.82 -8.04 16.34
N ARG A 207 22.70 -8.66 15.16
CA ARG A 207 23.26 -8.11 13.91
C ARG A 207 22.76 -6.70 13.62
N GLY A 208 21.51 -6.40 14.00
CA GLY A 208 20.94 -5.06 13.85
C GLY A 208 21.73 -3.96 14.58
N LEU A 209 22.47 -4.30 15.64
CA LEU A 209 23.34 -3.34 16.32
C LEU A 209 24.56 -2.97 15.47
N ALA A 210 25.16 -3.92 14.77
CA ALA A 210 26.30 -3.68 13.89
C ALA A 210 25.92 -2.75 12.73
N ASP A 211 24.76 -2.96 12.11
CA ASP A 211 24.28 -2.09 11.03
C ASP A 211 23.94 -0.70 11.54
N LEU A 212 23.31 -0.60 12.71
CA LEU A 212 23.03 0.68 13.37
C LEU A 212 24.32 1.46 13.60
N LEU A 213 25.39 0.81 14.07
CA LEU A 213 26.70 1.42 14.27
C LEU A 213 27.32 1.91 12.95
N VAL A 214 27.26 1.12 11.88
CA VAL A 214 27.78 1.52 10.56
C VAL A 214 27.02 2.73 10.03
N MET A 215 25.69 2.71 10.10
CA MET A 215 24.85 3.84 9.67
C MET A 215 25.08 5.10 10.51
N ALA A 216 25.23 4.95 11.83
CA ALA A 216 25.51 6.08 12.73
C ALA A 216 26.87 6.71 12.45
N ARG A 217 27.93 5.90 12.28
CA ARG A 217 29.26 6.37 11.88
C ARG A 217 29.22 7.11 10.55
N ALA A 218 28.52 6.56 9.56
CA ALA A 218 28.35 7.23 8.27
C ALA A 218 27.63 8.58 8.44
N GLY A 219 26.55 8.63 9.22
CA GLY A 219 25.85 9.87 9.54
C GLY A 219 26.76 10.93 10.17
N CYS A 220 27.57 10.54 11.16
CA CYS A 220 28.54 11.42 11.80
C CYS A 220 29.59 11.94 10.82
N ALA A 221 30.16 11.06 9.99
CA ALA A 221 31.18 11.44 9.00
C ALA A 221 30.66 12.50 8.02
N PHE A 222 29.45 12.31 7.46
CA PHE A 222 28.84 13.30 6.57
C PHE A 222 28.47 14.59 7.33
N ALA A 223 27.91 14.47 8.54
CA ALA A 223 27.53 15.62 9.35
C ALA A 223 28.72 16.37 9.97
N GLY A 224 29.94 15.81 9.91
CA GLY A 224 31.14 16.39 10.53
C GLY A 224 31.05 16.39 12.05
N VAL A 225 30.44 15.35 12.62
CA VAL A 225 30.29 15.15 14.06
C VAL A 225 31.44 14.27 14.53
N GLU A 226 32.21 14.76 15.50
CA GLU A 226 33.28 13.99 16.12
C GLU A 226 32.71 12.82 16.90
N ILE A 227 33.24 11.61 16.65
CA ILE A 227 32.72 10.37 17.21
C ILE A 227 33.30 10.02 18.60
N GLY A 228 34.30 10.77 19.08
CA GLY A 228 35.04 10.47 20.31
C GLY A 228 35.96 9.25 20.13
N GLU A 229 37.13 9.25 20.78
CA GLU A 229 38.04 8.08 20.80
C GLU A 229 37.53 7.06 21.83
N GLY A 230 36.81 6.03 21.39
CA GLY A 230 36.35 4.96 22.27
C GLY A 230 35.32 4.04 21.63
N GLU A 231 35.20 2.81 22.15
CA GLU A 231 34.11 1.88 21.84
C GLU A 231 32.75 2.55 22.08
N ALA A 232 31.69 1.99 21.48
CA ALA A 232 30.36 2.60 21.36
C ALA A 232 29.68 3.08 22.67
N ASP A 233 30.25 2.85 23.85
CA ASP A 233 29.65 3.10 25.16
C ASP A 233 30.07 4.40 25.88
N VAL A 234 30.84 5.29 25.24
CA VAL A 234 31.12 6.61 25.85
C VAL A 234 29.85 7.47 25.83
N VAL A 235 29.19 7.58 26.99
CA VAL A 235 28.03 8.45 27.23
C VAL A 235 28.36 9.88 26.84
N GLY A 236 27.55 10.47 25.95
CA GLY A 236 27.75 11.83 25.44
C GLY A 236 28.59 11.94 24.17
N SER A 237 29.10 10.83 23.61
CA SER A 237 29.78 10.84 22.30
C SER A 237 28.82 11.20 21.16
N GLY A 238 29.37 11.80 20.09
CA GLY A 238 28.61 12.07 18.86
C GLY A 238 28.04 10.80 18.23
N LEU A 239 28.74 9.67 18.37
CA LEU A 239 28.28 8.36 17.89
C LEU A 239 27.02 7.89 18.64
N MET A 240 27.00 7.99 19.98
CA MET A 240 25.82 7.58 20.76
C MET A 240 24.61 8.44 20.48
N LYS A 241 24.81 9.76 20.33
CA LYS A 241 23.76 10.68 19.87
C LYS A 241 23.21 10.26 18.51
N ALA A 242 24.09 9.93 17.55
CA ALA A 242 23.69 9.51 16.22
C ALA A 242 22.91 8.19 16.23
N MET A 243 23.30 7.22 17.06
CA MET A 243 22.55 5.98 17.23
C MET A 243 21.15 6.22 17.81
N ASP A 244 21.02 7.05 18.84
CA ASP A 244 19.72 7.39 19.44
C ASP A 244 18.78 8.07 18.43
N LEU A 245 19.28 9.05 17.69
CA LEU A 245 18.52 9.73 16.63
C LEU A 245 18.12 8.76 15.51
N LEU A 246 19.02 7.87 15.12
CA LEU A 246 18.72 6.88 14.08
C LEU A 246 17.65 5.88 14.54
N CYS A 247 17.70 5.40 15.78
CA CYS A 247 16.63 4.58 16.35
C CYS A 247 15.29 5.33 16.38
N LYS A 248 15.27 6.59 16.83
CA LYS A 248 14.05 7.43 16.79
C LYS A 248 13.48 7.52 15.38
N ILE A 249 14.33 7.75 14.37
CA ILE A 249 13.89 7.78 12.97
C ILE A 249 13.34 6.42 12.55
N GLN A 250 14.08 5.33 12.78
CA GLN A 250 13.71 4.00 12.31
C GLN A 250 12.49 3.39 13.02
N ASN A 251 12.24 3.74 14.28
CA ASN A 251 11.08 3.24 15.03
C ASN A 251 9.80 4.04 14.76
N ASN A 252 9.90 5.29 14.28
CA ASN A 252 8.75 6.21 14.19
C ASN A 252 8.46 6.74 12.78
N ALA A 253 9.36 6.51 11.80
CA ALA A 253 9.12 6.92 10.43
C ALA A 253 8.14 5.96 9.73
N PHE A 254 7.19 6.56 9.02
CA PHE A 254 6.26 5.90 8.13
C PHE A 254 6.92 5.67 6.78
N HIS A 255 6.62 4.54 6.15
CA HIS A 255 6.91 4.34 4.74
C HIS A 255 5.86 5.04 3.90
N ARG A 256 6.31 5.96 3.04
CA ARG A 256 5.47 6.57 2.02
C ARG A 256 5.46 5.63 0.82
N TYR A 257 4.26 5.16 0.48
CA TYR A 257 4.03 4.41 -0.73
C TYR A 257 3.44 5.29 -1.82
N ASP A 258 3.78 4.93 -3.05
CA ASP A 258 3.37 5.55 -4.30
C ASP A 258 2.78 4.45 -5.17
N ALA A 259 1.72 4.76 -5.92
CA ALA A 259 0.99 3.71 -6.64
C ALA A 259 1.86 3.03 -7.71
N ASP A 260 2.81 3.78 -8.28
CA ASP A 260 3.64 3.38 -9.43
C ASP A 260 5.09 3.03 -9.05
N LEU A 261 5.55 3.48 -7.89
CA LEU A 261 6.95 3.31 -7.46
C LEU A 261 7.11 2.44 -6.21
N GLY A 262 6.02 1.94 -5.63
CA GLY A 262 6.06 1.18 -4.39
C GLY A 262 6.51 2.07 -3.23
N GLN A 263 7.49 1.63 -2.43
CA GLN A 263 8.02 2.43 -1.32
C GLN A 263 8.83 3.63 -1.85
N ALA A 264 8.15 4.75 -2.06
CA ALA A 264 8.74 5.98 -2.58
C ALA A 264 9.57 6.76 -1.56
N GLY A 265 9.31 6.62 -0.26
CA GLY A 265 10.03 7.42 0.73
C GLY A 265 9.79 7.06 2.19
N ILE A 266 10.34 7.90 3.06
CA ILE A 266 9.98 7.95 4.48
C ILE A 266 9.29 9.27 4.79
N PHE A 267 8.40 9.23 5.79
CA PHE A 267 7.70 10.38 6.34
C PHE A 267 7.69 10.26 7.86
N LEU A 268 8.03 11.33 8.58
CA LEU A 268 7.99 11.34 10.03
C LEU A 268 7.38 12.65 10.49
N GLU A 269 6.27 12.52 11.20
CA GLU A 269 5.58 13.60 11.89
C GLU A 269 5.40 13.16 13.35
N PRO A 270 6.06 13.81 14.32
CA PRO A 270 6.10 13.32 15.70
C PRO A 270 4.73 13.13 16.33
N LYS A 271 3.75 13.98 16.02
CA LYS A 271 2.40 13.85 16.57
C LYS A 271 1.66 12.63 15.99
N LEU A 272 1.81 12.36 14.69
CA LEU A 272 1.23 11.18 14.05
C LEU A 272 1.89 9.88 14.54
N ALA A 273 3.19 9.91 14.81
CA ALA A 273 3.94 8.77 15.34
C ALA A 273 3.49 8.32 16.75
N MET A 274 2.63 9.09 17.43
CA MET A 274 2.02 8.69 18.70
C MET A 274 0.85 7.70 18.52
N ALA A 275 0.34 7.49 17.31
CA ALA A 275 -0.73 6.53 17.07
C ALA A 275 -0.21 5.09 17.24
N ASN A 276 -0.75 4.36 18.21
CA ASN A 276 -0.32 2.99 18.51
C ASN A 276 -0.83 1.99 17.48
N HIS A 277 -0.28 0.77 17.55
CA HIS A 277 -0.63 -0.31 16.66
C HIS A 277 -1.85 -1.13 17.14
N SER A 278 -2.74 -1.46 16.20
CA SER A 278 -3.68 -2.58 16.32
C SER A 278 -3.79 -3.35 15.00
N CYS A 279 -3.93 -4.68 15.06
CA CYS A 279 -4.26 -5.51 13.88
C CYS A 279 -5.77 -5.46 13.53
N ILE A 280 -6.55 -4.67 14.29
CA ILE A 280 -7.92 -4.25 14.02
C ILE A 280 -7.96 -2.71 14.14
N PRO A 281 -7.29 -1.96 13.23
CA PRO A 281 -7.17 -0.52 13.38
C PRO A 281 -8.53 0.18 13.26
N ASN A 282 -8.66 1.33 13.92
CA ASN A 282 -9.83 2.21 13.79
C ASN A 282 -9.54 3.42 12.90
N ALA A 283 -8.28 3.66 12.53
CA ALA A 283 -7.87 4.68 11.57
C ALA A 283 -6.79 4.16 10.61
N LEU A 284 -6.71 4.80 9.44
CA LEU A 284 -5.68 4.54 8.44
C LEU A 284 -4.96 5.83 8.05
N VAL A 285 -3.68 5.69 7.67
CA VAL A 285 -2.87 6.78 7.14
C VAL A 285 -2.68 6.58 5.65
N HIS A 286 -2.91 7.63 4.88
CA HIS A 286 -2.57 7.65 3.46
C HIS A 286 -1.83 8.94 3.11
N PHE A 287 -1.06 8.90 2.02
CA PHE A 287 -0.17 9.99 1.63
C PHE A 287 -0.63 10.65 0.32
N VAL A 288 -0.51 11.98 0.28
CA VAL A 288 -0.63 12.80 -0.92
C VAL A 288 0.59 13.70 -1.02
N GLY A 289 1.50 13.40 -1.96
CA GLY A 289 2.79 14.08 -2.02
C GLY A 289 3.51 14.04 -0.67
N ARG A 290 3.69 15.20 -0.03
CA ARG A 290 4.34 15.34 1.29
C ARG A 290 3.36 15.46 2.47
N THR A 291 2.08 15.16 2.26
CA THR A 291 1.03 15.29 3.27
C THR A 291 0.57 13.91 3.70
N ALA A 292 0.48 13.67 5.01
CA ALA A 292 -0.19 12.51 5.57
C ALA A 292 -1.61 12.90 5.99
N ILE A 293 -2.58 12.05 5.66
CA ILE A 293 -3.98 12.24 6.03
C ILE A 293 -4.38 11.03 6.86
N LEU A 294 -4.79 11.30 8.10
CA LEU A 294 -5.34 10.31 9.02
C LEU A 294 -6.85 10.29 8.86
N THR A 295 -7.42 9.14 8.54
CA THR A 295 -8.86 8.97 8.28
C THR A 295 -9.41 7.85 9.17
N ALA A 296 -10.59 8.07 9.73
CA ALA A 296 -11.28 7.07 10.52
C ALA A 296 -11.74 5.92 9.61
N GLU A 297 -11.31 4.69 9.92
CA GLU A 297 -11.78 3.47 9.25
C GLU A 297 -13.04 2.92 9.95
N ARG A 298 -13.22 3.24 11.23
CA ARG A 298 -14.37 2.82 12.04
C ARG A 298 -14.98 4.03 12.74
N PRO A 299 -16.17 3.92 13.35
CA PRO A 299 -16.61 4.92 14.31
C PRO A 299 -15.55 5.07 15.42
N ILE A 300 -15.15 6.30 15.73
CA ILE A 300 -14.22 6.61 16.82
C ILE A 300 -14.95 7.60 17.73
N LYS A 301 -15.07 7.30 19.02
CA LYS A 301 -15.69 8.20 20.01
C LYS A 301 -14.69 9.17 20.58
N CYS A 302 -15.17 10.34 21.01
CA CYS A 302 -14.38 11.27 21.79
C CYS A 302 -13.76 10.54 23.00
N GLY A 303 -12.44 10.61 23.13
CA GLY A 303 -11.73 9.93 24.21
C GLY A 303 -11.09 8.60 23.81
N ASP A 304 -11.53 7.97 22.72
CA ASP A 304 -10.97 6.71 22.23
C ASP A 304 -9.51 6.88 21.79
N GLU A 305 -8.72 5.82 21.99
CA GLU A 305 -7.39 5.71 21.39
C GLU A 305 -7.53 5.54 19.87
N ILE A 306 -6.73 6.29 19.12
CA ILE A 306 -6.61 6.17 17.66
C ILE A 306 -5.47 5.22 17.37
N GLU A 307 -5.82 4.07 16.82
CA GLU A 307 -4.89 2.98 16.48
C GLU A 307 -4.83 2.79 14.97
N ILE A 308 -3.61 2.67 14.46
CA ILE A 308 -3.30 2.39 13.06
C ILE A 308 -2.62 1.03 12.92
N SER A 309 -2.49 0.51 11.72
CA SER A 309 -1.68 -0.69 11.50
C SER A 309 -0.25 -0.34 11.10
N TYR A 310 0.75 -0.93 11.77
CA TYR A 310 2.16 -0.85 11.39
C TYR A 310 2.58 -1.95 10.42
N THR A 311 1.67 -2.91 10.22
CA THR A 311 1.79 -4.08 9.35
C THR A 311 0.70 -4.05 8.30
N ASP A 312 0.84 -4.87 7.27
CA ASP A 312 -0.38 -5.40 6.66
C ASP A 312 -1.11 -6.25 7.70
N TYR A 313 -2.26 -5.76 8.14
CA TYR A 313 -3.05 -6.47 9.12
C TYR A 313 -3.73 -7.68 8.50
N THR A 314 -3.82 -7.86 7.18
CA THR A 314 -4.46 -9.02 6.54
C THR A 314 -3.60 -10.31 6.58
N TYR A 315 -2.33 -10.22 6.96
CA TYR A 315 -1.46 -11.39 7.18
C TYR A 315 -1.91 -12.28 8.35
N PRO A 316 -1.50 -13.56 8.37
CA PRO A 316 -1.73 -14.45 9.51
C PRO A 316 -0.86 -14.06 10.72
N LEU A 317 -1.15 -14.62 11.90
CA LEU A 317 -0.60 -14.15 13.18
C LEU A 317 0.93 -14.18 13.24
N THR A 318 1.57 -15.25 12.78
CA THR A 318 3.03 -15.35 12.88
C THR A 318 3.71 -14.28 12.02
N LYS A 319 3.16 -13.99 10.85
CA LYS A 319 3.66 -12.93 9.96
C LYS A 319 3.47 -11.53 10.53
N ARG A 320 2.31 -11.26 11.15
CA ARG A 320 2.10 -10.00 11.89
C ARG A 320 3.07 -9.87 13.07
N ARG A 321 3.32 -10.93 13.83
CA ARG A 321 4.27 -10.91 14.95
C ARG A 321 5.72 -10.73 14.48
N GLU A 322 6.14 -11.52 13.50
CA GLU A 322 7.49 -11.51 12.91
C GLU A 322 7.86 -10.09 12.56
N ALA A 323 6.98 -9.41 11.87
CA ALA A 323 7.35 -8.15 11.32
C ALA A 323 7.25 -7.04 12.41
N LEU A 324 6.41 -7.20 13.44
CA LEU A 324 6.21 -6.23 14.52
C LEU A 324 7.40 -6.27 15.48
N SER A 325 8.21 -7.34 15.42
CA SER A 325 9.44 -7.50 16.19
C SER A 325 10.36 -6.29 16.10
N SER A 326 10.42 -5.61 14.94
CA SER A 326 11.24 -4.41 14.72
C SER A 326 10.78 -3.17 15.50
N TYR A 327 9.59 -3.22 16.11
CA TYR A 327 9.07 -2.21 17.03
C TYR A 327 9.22 -2.61 18.51
N TYR A 328 9.73 -3.82 18.78
CA TYR A 328 10.05 -4.34 20.11
C TYR A 328 8.87 -4.27 21.10
N PHE A 329 7.70 -4.72 20.63
CA PHE A 329 6.52 -4.99 21.45
C PHE A 329 5.79 -6.21 20.90
N GLU A 330 4.98 -6.85 21.75
CA GLU A 330 4.03 -7.88 21.32
C GLU A 330 2.62 -7.28 21.25
N CYS A 331 1.92 -7.50 20.14
CA CYS A 331 0.57 -6.98 19.97
C CYS A 331 -0.45 -7.84 20.71
N GLY A 332 -1.03 -7.30 21.78
CA GLY A 332 -2.13 -7.91 22.55
C GLY A 332 -3.53 -7.53 22.07
N CYS A 333 -3.71 -7.04 20.84
CA CYS A 333 -5.05 -6.70 20.33
C CYS A 333 -5.92 -7.95 20.20
N ARG A 334 -7.25 -7.80 20.20
CA ARG A 334 -8.21 -8.92 20.13
C ARG A 334 -7.89 -9.91 19.01
N ARG A 335 -7.51 -9.43 17.83
CA ARG A 335 -7.16 -10.30 16.69
C ARG A 335 -5.94 -11.17 16.97
N CYS A 336 -4.95 -10.66 17.67
CA CYS A 336 -3.76 -11.44 18.02
C CYS A 336 -4.01 -12.36 19.20
N ALA A 337 -4.75 -11.89 20.22
CA ALA A 337 -5.08 -12.67 21.40
C ALA A 337 -5.97 -13.89 21.09
N GLN A 338 -6.88 -13.75 20.12
CA GLN A 338 -7.83 -14.81 19.71
C GLN A 338 -7.47 -15.45 18.35
N ASP A 339 -6.29 -15.14 17.80
CA ASP A 339 -5.86 -15.56 16.45
C ASP A 339 -6.94 -15.47 15.36
N LEU A 340 -7.67 -14.33 15.32
CA LEU A 340 -8.81 -14.19 14.42
C LEU A 340 -8.38 -14.10 12.96
N ASN A 341 -9.08 -14.87 12.11
CA ASN A 341 -8.93 -14.79 10.66
C ASN A 341 -9.64 -13.53 10.09
N VAL A 342 -9.37 -13.21 8.82
CA VAL A 342 -9.90 -11.99 8.17
C VAL A 342 -11.43 -11.92 8.16
N TYR A 343 -12.12 -13.06 7.99
CA TYR A 343 -13.58 -13.12 7.98
C TYR A 343 -14.17 -12.82 9.36
N GLN A 344 -13.61 -13.39 10.43
CA GLN A 344 -14.02 -13.11 11.81
C GLN A 344 -13.82 -11.64 12.18
N VAL A 345 -12.70 -11.04 11.75
CA VAL A 345 -12.42 -9.61 11.95
C VAL A 345 -13.44 -8.76 11.20
N CYS A 346 -13.72 -9.07 9.94
CA CYS A 346 -14.71 -8.34 9.14
C CYS A 346 -16.12 -8.44 9.75
N ALA A 347 -16.57 -9.65 10.10
CA ALA A 347 -17.86 -9.89 10.76
C ALA A 347 -18.00 -9.09 12.06
N SER A 348 -16.96 -9.08 12.91
CA SER A 348 -16.93 -8.31 14.15
C SER A 348 -17.01 -6.80 13.93
N SER A 349 -16.52 -6.32 12.79
CA SER A 349 -16.49 -4.90 12.44
C SER A 349 -17.85 -4.39 11.97
N LEU A 350 -18.65 -5.25 11.31
CA LEU A 350 -20.00 -4.92 10.84
C LEU A 350 -21.05 -4.91 11.97
N GLY A 351 -20.82 -5.63 13.07
CA GLY A 351 -21.72 -5.68 14.22
C GLY A 351 -21.77 -4.40 15.08
N GLN A 352 -20.83 -3.46 14.90
CA GLN A 352 -20.71 -2.24 15.72
C GLN A 352 -21.55 -1.04 15.22
N GLY A 353 -22.73 -1.30 14.63
CA GLY A 353 -23.76 -0.27 14.43
C GLY A 353 -23.55 0.68 13.25
N SER A 354 -22.88 0.25 12.18
CA SER A 354 -22.97 0.94 10.89
C SER A 354 -23.08 -0.10 9.77
N PRO A 355 -24.25 -0.25 9.11
CA PRO A 355 -24.32 -1.06 7.91
C PRO A 355 -23.34 -0.47 6.87
N PRO A 356 -22.64 -1.30 6.09
CA PRO A 356 -21.89 -0.76 4.97
C PRO A 356 -22.89 -0.01 4.09
N PRO A 357 -22.56 1.19 3.56
CA PRO A 357 -23.43 1.84 2.61
C PRO A 357 -23.54 0.89 1.42
N GLN A 358 -24.69 0.21 1.31
CA GLN A 358 -24.94 -0.89 0.36
C GLN A 358 -24.68 -0.47 -1.10
N TYR A 359 -24.69 0.84 -1.35
CA TYR A 359 -24.50 1.51 -2.62
C TYR A 359 -23.07 2.03 -2.88
N THR A 360 -22.08 1.62 -2.06
CA THR A 360 -20.66 2.00 -2.24
C THR A 360 -19.72 0.80 -2.39
N SER A 361 -20.27 -0.41 -2.47
CA SER A 361 -19.50 -1.66 -2.47
C SER A 361 -19.87 -2.51 -3.68
N LEU A 362 -18.92 -3.26 -4.21
CA LEU A 362 -19.15 -4.25 -5.27
C LEU A 362 -19.80 -5.56 -4.76
N VAL A 363 -20.37 -5.51 -3.56
CA VAL A 363 -21.04 -6.65 -2.93
C VAL A 363 -22.46 -6.23 -2.63
N GLY A 364 -23.40 -7.14 -2.91
CA GLY A 364 -24.81 -6.92 -2.68
C GLY A 364 -25.18 -6.69 -1.21
N PRO A 365 -26.46 -6.38 -0.94
CA PRO A 365 -26.95 -5.98 0.37
C PRO A 365 -26.81 -7.05 1.47
N ASP A 366 -26.56 -8.31 1.08
CA ASP A 366 -26.52 -9.46 1.97
C ASP A 366 -25.13 -9.75 2.59
N LEU A 367 -24.10 -8.91 2.35
CA LEU A 367 -22.74 -9.17 2.85
C LEU A 367 -22.67 -9.47 4.35
N ALA A 368 -23.48 -8.78 5.18
CA ALA A 368 -23.53 -9.04 6.62
C ALA A 368 -24.07 -10.44 6.95
N SER A 369 -25.06 -10.93 6.19
CA SER A 369 -25.59 -12.28 6.32
C SER A 369 -24.60 -13.32 5.81
N GLN A 370 -24.02 -13.07 4.64
CA GLN A 370 -22.97 -13.91 4.04
C GLN A 370 -21.80 -14.10 5.02
N LEU A 371 -21.39 -13.04 5.71
CA LEU A 371 -20.34 -13.10 6.74
C LEU A 371 -20.76 -13.89 7.97
N ARG A 372 -21.98 -13.67 8.50
CA ARG A 372 -22.47 -14.44 9.67
C ARG A 372 -22.53 -15.95 9.38
N ASN A 373 -22.89 -16.31 8.16
CA ASN A 373 -23.04 -17.70 7.73
C ASN A 373 -21.76 -18.28 7.10
N HIS A 374 -20.67 -17.51 7.05
CA HIS A 374 -19.43 -17.97 6.43
C HIS A 374 -18.79 -19.06 7.30
N ALA A 375 -18.32 -20.14 6.68
CA ALA A 375 -17.72 -21.29 7.39
C ALA A 375 -16.51 -20.92 8.26
N ALA A 376 -15.79 -19.87 7.87
CA ALA A 376 -14.66 -19.32 8.64
C ALA A 376 -15.08 -18.38 9.79
N VAL A 377 -16.38 -18.14 10.02
CA VAL A 377 -16.90 -17.23 11.05
C VAL A 377 -17.70 -17.99 12.11
N ALA A 378 -18.71 -18.76 11.73
CA ALA A 378 -19.57 -19.47 12.69
C ALA A 378 -18.86 -20.65 13.35
N ALA A 379 -19.07 -20.84 14.66
CA ALA A 379 -18.91 -22.13 15.32
C ALA A 379 -20.12 -22.99 14.96
N VAL A 380 -19.89 -24.24 14.54
CA VAL A 380 -20.98 -25.20 14.36
C VAL A 380 -21.35 -25.71 15.74
N GLY A 381 -22.54 -25.34 16.23
CA GLY A 381 -23.25 -26.03 17.32
C GLY A 381 -22.75 -25.76 18.74
N ASP A 382 -23.64 -25.19 19.55
CA ASP A 382 -23.66 -25.42 21.00
C ASP A 382 -23.96 -26.93 21.22
N ASP A 383 -22.94 -27.76 21.37
CA ASP A 383 -23.06 -29.07 22.02
C ASP A 383 -21.80 -29.28 22.88
N ASP A 384 -21.98 -28.94 24.15
CA ASP A 384 -21.37 -29.44 25.39
C ASP A 384 -19.93 -30.02 25.40
N ASP A 385 -19.16 -29.46 26.35
CA ASP A 385 -18.11 -30.12 27.15
C ASP A 385 -16.97 -30.83 26.40
N ASP A 386 -15.90 -30.10 26.05
CA ASP A 386 -14.51 -30.57 26.26
C ASP A 386 -13.48 -29.43 26.03
N ASP A 387 -12.46 -29.38 26.89
CA ASP A 387 -11.50 -28.31 27.16
C ASP A 387 -10.42 -28.05 26.07
N ASP A 388 -10.70 -28.31 24.78
CA ASP A 388 -9.73 -28.08 23.69
C ASP A 388 -10.34 -27.20 22.56
N ASP A 389 -9.99 -25.91 22.55
CA ASP A 389 -10.40 -24.85 21.60
C ASP A 389 -9.89 -25.09 20.16
N GLU A 390 -10.24 -26.22 19.55
CA GLU A 390 -10.03 -26.49 18.12
C GLU A 390 -11.22 -25.95 17.32
N GLY A 391 -11.17 -24.66 16.96
CA GLY A 391 -12.17 -24.04 16.07
C GLY A 391 -12.44 -24.83 14.77
N THR A 392 -13.53 -24.52 14.06
CA THR A 392 -14.01 -25.33 12.91
C THR A 392 -12.93 -25.63 11.87
N SER A 393 -13.07 -26.73 11.10
CA SER A 393 -12.12 -27.10 10.03
C SER A 393 -11.77 -25.91 9.10
N ALA A 394 -12.75 -25.07 8.75
CA ALA A 394 -12.53 -23.87 7.94
C ALA A 394 -11.79 -22.73 8.68
N GLN A 395 -12.07 -22.52 9.98
CA GLN A 395 -11.33 -21.55 10.79
C GLN A 395 -9.86 -21.97 10.99
N THR A 396 -9.65 -23.26 11.24
CA THR A 396 -8.32 -23.85 11.39
C THR A 396 -7.56 -23.76 10.07
N LEU A 397 -8.17 -24.15 8.95
CA LEU A 397 -7.58 -24.01 7.61
C LEU A 397 -7.27 -22.54 7.26
N ALA A 398 -8.15 -21.60 7.60
CA ALA A 398 -7.90 -20.16 7.39
C ALA A 398 -6.69 -19.64 8.19
N ARG A 399 -6.38 -20.25 9.33
CA ARG A 399 -5.21 -19.91 10.17
C ARG A 399 -3.96 -20.66 9.67
N THR A 400 -3.95 -21.98 9.81
CA THR A 400 -2.76 -22.82 9.56
C THR A 400 -2.45 -22.96 8.07
N GLY A 401 -3.48 -23.07 7.23
CA GLY A 401 -3.33 -23.09 5.77
C GLY A 401 -2.78 -21.77 5.23
N SER A 402 -3.19 -20.63 5.80
CA SER A 402 -2.60 -19.33 5.49
C SER A 402 -1.12 -19.28 5.84
N GLU A 403 -0.74 -19.72 7.04
CA GLU A 403 0.66 -19.75 7.49
C GLU A 403 1.54 -20.61 6.56
N ALA A 404 1.06 -21.81 6.20
CA ALA A 404 1.77 -22.69 5.28
C ALA A 404 1.91 -22.08 3.88
N ALA A 405 0.81 -21.57 3.32
CA ALA A 405 0.79 -20.97 1.99
C ALA A 405 1.71 -19.75 1.90
N VAL A 406 1.71 -18.86 2.89
CA VAL A 406 2.61 -17.69 2.90
C VAL A 406 4.07 -18.12 2.91
N ARG A 407 4.46 -19.07 3.76
CA ARG A 407 5.86 -19.57 3.82
C ARG A 407 6.31 -20.18 2.49
N LEU A 408 5.44 -20.95 1.85
CA LEU A 408 5.73 -21.58 0.56
C LEU A 408 5.88 -20.53 -0.55
N VAL A 409 4.95 -19.57 -0.64
CA VAL A 409 5.02 -18.47 -1.60
C VAL A 409 6.31 -17.65 -1.44
N GLU A 410 6.69 -17.33 -0.21
CA GLU A 410 7.94 -16.61 0.08
C GLU A 410 9.19 -17.42 -0.29
N SER A 411 9.18 -18.75 -0.06
CA SER A 411 10.26 -19.65 -0.43
C SER A 411 10.48 -19.70 -1.95
N VAL A 412 9.38 -19.74 -2.73
CA VAL A 412 9.46 -19.68 -4.20
C VAL A 412 10.04 -18.35 -4.67
N CYS A 413 9.65 -17.21 -4.06
CA CYS A 413 10.25 -15.92 -4.38
C CYS A 413 11.76 -15.88 -4.11
N ALA A 414 12.19 -16.47 -2.99
CA ALA A 414 13.60 -16.49 -2.59
C ALA A 414 14.46 -17.32 -3.57
N SER A 415 13.97 -18.47 -4.04
CA SER A 415 14.70 -19.33 -4.97
C SER A 415 14.81 -18.73 -6.37
N SER A 416 13.75 -18.05 -6.85
CA SER A 416 13.75 -17.28 -8.10
C SER A 416 14.60 -16.01 -8.05
N SER A 417 15.19 -15.69 -6.88
CA SER A 417 16.10 -14.57 -6.63
C SER A 417 17.59 -14.98 -6.49
N SER A 418 18.05 -16.07 -7.15
CA SER A 418 19.48 -16.47 -7.27
C SER A 418 20.17 -16.57 -8.67
N SER A 419 19.48 -16.73 -9.82
CA SER A 419 19.99 -16.71 -11.21
C SER A 419 20.10 -15.34 -11.96
N ASP A 420 21.28 -15.07 -12.55
CA ASP A 420 21.55 -13.97 -13.50
C ASP A 420 20.92 -14.24 -14.89
N ALA A 421 19.60 -14.05 -15.05
CA ALA A 421 18.90 -14.32 -16.32
C ALA A 421 18.57 -13.06 -17.13
N LYS A 422 18.81 -13.13 -18.46
CA LYS A 422 18.46 -12.10 -19.47
C LYS A 422 16.95 -11.76 -19.44
N ALA A 423 16.58 -10.52 -19.76
CA ALA A 423 15.22 -9.98 -19.68
C ALA A 423 14.09 -10.84 -20.32
N SER A 424 14.36 -11.58 -21.42
CA SER A 424 13.37 -12.48 -22.03
C SER A 424 13.13 -13.78 -21.25
N SER A 425 14.13 -14.27 -20.52
CA SER A 425 14.02 -15.43 -19.62
C SER A 425 13.32 -15.07 -18.30
N SER A 426 13.30 -13.79 -17.95
CA SER A 426 12.74 -13.28 -16.70
C SER A 426 11.19 -13.34 -16.67
N THR A 427 10.51 -13.01 -17.78
CA THR A 427 9.04 -13.03 -17.83
C THR A 427 8.47 -14.45 -17.73
N THR A 428 9.08 -15.42 -18.41
CA THR A 428 8.68 -16.83 -18.33
C THR A 428 8.89 -17.38 -16.91
N LEU A 429 10.04 -17.08 -16.30
CA LEU A 429 10.33 -17.45 -14.92
C LEU A 429 9.33 -16.84 -13.93
N ARG A 430 8.99 -15.55 -14.09
CA ARG A 430 7.95 -14.88 -13.27
C ARG A 430 6.62 -15.61 -13.35
N ARG A 431 6.22 -16.07 -14.54
CA ARG A 431 4.96 -16.79 -14.76
C ARG A 431 4.96 -18.18 -14.12
N GLU A 432 6.07 -18.91 -14.25
CA GLU A 432 6.23 -20.21 -13.60
C GLU A 432 6.19 -20.08 -12.08
N THR A 433 6.88 -19.08 -11.53
CA THR A 433 6.81 -18.71 -10.11
C THR A 433 5.38 -18.40 -9.69
N LEU A 434 4.67 -17.57 -10.43
CA LEU A 434 3.31 -17.17 -10.09
C LEU A 434 2.33 -18.36 -10.11
N ARG A 435 2.48 -19.26 -11.09
CA ARG A 435 1.71 -20.51 -11.14
C ARG A 435 2.02 -21.43 -9.95
N ALA A 436 3.28 -21.55 -9.57
CA ALA A 436 3.67 -22.33 -8.38
C ALA A 436 3.07 -21.74 -7.10
N GLN A 437 3.08 -20.42 -6.96
CA GLN A 437 2.44 -19.73 -5.84
C GLN A 437 0.92 -19.96 -5.80
N TRP A 438 0.26 -19.95 -6.96
CA TRP A 438 -1.16 -20.23 -7.07
C TRP A 438 -1.52 -21.65 -6.60
N ARG A 439 -0.70 -22.65 -6.92
CA ARG A 439 -0.89 -24.03 -6.45
C ARG A 439 -0.85 -24.14 -4.93
N HIS A 440 0.02 -23.39 -4.27
CA HIS A 440 0.09 -23.36 -2.79
C HIS A 440 -1.15 -22.72 -2.14
N CYS A 441 -2.06 -22.15 -2.94
CA CYS A 441 -3.33 -21.61 -2.48
C CYS A 441 -4.53 -22.54 -2.72
N ALA A 442 -4.33 -23.71 -3.33
CA ALA A 442 -5.42 -24.58 -3.81
C ALA A 442 -6.41 -24.97 -2.70
N ASP A 443 -5.92 -25.41 -1.54
CA ASP A 443 -6.79 -25.84 -0.43
C ASP A 443 -7.64 -24.69 0.12
N LEU A 444 -7.05 -23.51 0.28
CA LEU A 444 -7.76 -22.31 0.71
C LEU A 444 -8.84 -21.91 -0.31
N PHE A 445 -8.51 -21.99 -1.60
CA PHE A 445 -9.44 -21.67 -2.68
C PHE A 445 -10.60 -22.68 -2.75
N ALA A 446 -10.31 -23.97 -2.63
CA ALA A 446 -11.31 -25.04 -2.61
C ALA A 446 -12.28 -24.89 -1.43
N ALA A 447 -11.78 -24.46 -0.27
CA ALA A 447 -12.57 -24.18 0.92
C ALA A 447 -13.35 -22.85 0.89
N GLY A 448 -13.27 -22.08 -0.21
CA GLY A 448 -13.96 -20.80 -0.33
C GLY A 448 -13.33 -19.67 0.49
N LEU A 449 -12.11 -19.84 1.00
CA LEU A 449 -11.40 -18.90 1.87
C LEU A 449 -10.66 -17.81 1.07
N TYR A 450 -11.26 -17.29 0.00
CA TYR A 450 -10.64 -16.42 -1.01
C TYR A 450 -9.92 -15.18 -0.45
N ALA A 451 -10.40 -14.64 0.67
CA ALA A 451 -9.85 -13.44 1.29
C ALA A 451 -8.58 -13.70 2.13
N VAL A 452 -8.25 -14.97 2.37
CA VAL A 452 -7.10 -15.38 3.19
C VAL A 452 -5.81 -15.26 2.39
N THR A 453 -4.88 -14.48 2.92
CA THR A 453 -3.51 -14.31 2.41
C THR A 453 -2.80 -15.67 2.30
N PRO A 454 -2.08 -15.97 1.19
CA PRO A 454 -1.62 -15.06 0.14
C PRO A 454 -2.49 -15.00 -1.13
N GLN A 455 -3.67 -15.63 -1.15
CA GLN A 455 -4.52 -15.72 -2.36
C GLN A 455 -4.78 -14.35 -3.01
N PRO A 456 -5.25 -13.31 -2.30
CA PRO A 456 -5.57 -12.04 -2.94
C PRO A 456 -4.37 -11.40 -3.65
N GLN A 457 -3.17 -11.57 -3.09
CA GLN A 457 -1.91 -11.05 -3.66
C GLN A 457 -1.55 -11.81 -4.94
N VAL A 458 -1.57 -13.14 -4.88
CA VAL A 458 -1.29 -14.00 -6.04
C VAL A 458 -2.29 -13.75 -7.17
N LEU A 459 -3.58 -13.62 -6.85
CA LEU A 459 -4.63 -13.32 -7.82
C LEU A 459 -4.48 -11.93 -8.47
N THR A 460 -4.06 -10.94 -7.69
CA THR A 460 -3.77 -9.60 -8.23
C THR A 460 -2.61 -9.65 -9.22
N GLU A 461 -1.52 -10.34 -8.88
CA GLU A 461 -0.39 -10.54 -9.79
C GLU A 461 -0.80 -11.31 -11.06
N LEU A 462 -1.69 -12.30 -10.93
CA LEU A 462 -2.22 -13.06 -12.07
C LEU A 462 -3.05 -12.18 -13.01
N ALA A 463 -3.93 -11.33 -12.48
CA ALA A 463 -4.66 -10.37 -13.28
C ALA A 463 -3.72 -9.42 -14.04
N ILE A 464 -2.62 -9.00 -13.41
CA ILE A 464 -1.64 -8.11 -14.03
C ILE A 464 -0.87 -8.83 -15.14
N ASP A 465 -0.44 -10.07 -14.90
CA ASP A 465 0.24 -10.88 -15.92
C ASP A 465 -0.68 -11.16 -17.13
N TYR A 466 -1.99 -11.38 -16.93
CA TYR A 466 -2.94 -11.42 -18.05
C TYR A 466 -2.98 -10.10 -18.83
N ALA A 467 -3.09 -8.97 -18.14
CA ALA A 467 -3.12 -7.67 -18.80
C ALA A 467 -1.81 -7.33 -19.52
N GLU A 468 -0.66 -7.70 -18.97
CA GLU A 468 0.66 -7.54 -19.62
C GLU A 468 0.77 -8.35 -20.93
N ARG A 469 -0.02 -9.42 -21.08
CA ARG A 469 -0.13 -10.20 -22.32
C ARG A 469 -1.14 -9.62 -23.31
N GLY A 470 -1.93 -8.63 -22.89
CA GLY A 470 -3.07 -8.11 -23.63
C GLY A 470 -4.36 -8.91 -23.44
N ASP A 471 -4.37 -9.90 -22.53
CA ASP A 471 -5.54 -10.73 -22.24
C ASP A 471 -6.51 -10.01 -21.27
N TYR A 472 -7.00 -8.83 -21.66
CA TYR A 472 -7.80 -7.96 -20.78
C TYR A 472 -9.10 -8.61 -20.30
N VAL A 473 -9.69 -9.50 -21.10
CA VAL A 473 -10.88 -10.29 -20.73
C VAL A 473 -10.61 -11.18 -19.51
N LEU A 474 -9.48 -11.89 -19.51
CA LEU A 474 -9.08 -12.77 -18.40
C LEU A 474 -8.66 -11.94 -17.18
N ALA A 475 -7.91 -10.86 -17.41
CA ALA A 475 -7.55 -9.91 -16.37
C ALA A 475 -8.79 -9.31 -15.67
N LEU A 476 -9.82 -8.94 -16.44
CA LEU A 476 -11.07 -8.37 -15.94
C LEU A 476 -11.80 -9.32 -15.00
N VAL A 477 -12.00 -10.58 -15.38
CA VAL A 477 -12.76 -11.53 -14.53
C VAL A 477 -12.00 -11.86 -13.24
N VAL A 478 -10.67 -11.93 -13.27
CA VAL A 478 -9.84 -12.11 -12.07
C VAL A 478 -9.89 -10.85 -11.19
N ALA A 479 -9.80 -9.65 -11.80
CA ALA A 479 -9.91 -8.38 -11.06
C ALA A 479 -11.29 -8.22 -10.40
N CYS A 480 -12.38 -8.55 -11.11
CA CYS A 480 -13.74 -8.59 -10.55
C CYS A 480 -13.84 -9.58 -9.40
N PHE A 481 -13.22 -10.76 -9.52
CA PHE A 481 -13.17 -11.75 -8.45
C PHE A 481 -12.46 -11.21 -7.20
N VAL A 482 -11.27 -10.62 -7.34
CA VAL A 482 -10.54 -10.03 -6.20
C VAL A 482 -11.35 -8.90 -5.55
N ALA A 483 -11.89 -7.99 -6.35
CA ALA A 483 -12.58 -6.80 -5.85
C ALA A 483 -13.93 -7.10 -5.16
N SER A 484 -14.57 -8.24 -5.47
CA SER A 484 -15.88 -8.65 -4.91
C SER A 484 -15.82 -9.81 -3.92
N ARG A 485 -14.88 -10.75 -4.07
CA ARG A 485 -14.79 -11.98 -3.24
C ARG A 485 -13.64 -11.95 -2.24
N CYS A 486 -12.66 -11.07 -2.40
CA CYS A 486 -11.53 -10.95 -1.49
C CYS A 486 -11.61 -9.65 -0.68
N ASP A 487 -11.51 -8.50 -1.35
CA ASP A 487 -11.29 -7.23 -0.66
C ASP A 487 -12.37 -6.80 0.34
N PRO A 488 -13.69 -7.03 0.10
CA PRO A 488 -14.74 -6.68 1.06
C PRO A 488 -14.62 -7.41 2.41
N TYR A 489 -13.96 -8.56 2.42
CA TYR A 489 -13.71 -9.38 3.61
C TYR A 489 -12.39 -9.02 4.30
N ARG A 490 -11.46 -8.40 3.57
CA ARG A 490 -10.16 -7.94 4.09
C ARG A 490 -10.22 -6.53 4.65
N TYR A 491 -11.02 -5.70 4.00
CA TYR A 491 -11.15 -4.27 4.25
C TYR A 491 -12.63 -3.89 4.34
N ALA A 492 -13.17 -3.88 5.56
CA ALA A 492 -14.61 -3.71 5.80
C ALA A 492 -15.16 -2.40 5.19
N THR A 493 -14.36 -1.34 5.16
CA THR A 493 -14.76 -0.05 4.60
C THR A 493 -14.62 0.01 3.08
N ALA A 494 -15.68 0.42 2.38
CA ALA A 494 -15.67 0.60 0.92
C ALA A 494 -14.60 1.59 0.42
N PHE A 495 -14.30 2.62 1.20
CA PHE A 495 -13.31 3.64 0.89
C PHE A 495 -11.86 3.24 1.19
N HIS A 496 -11.61 1.98 1.57
CA HIS A 496 -10.24 1.54 1.85
C HIS A 496 -9.37 1.72 0.59
N PRO A 497 -8.15 2.29 0.70
CA PRO A 497 -7.24 2.53 -0.43
C PRO A 497 -7.10 1.34 -1.39
N VAL A 498 -6.93 0.13 -0.86
CA VAL A 498 -6.77 -1.09 -1.66
C VAL A 498 -8.04 -1.43 -2.44
N ARG A 499 -9.22 -1.25 -1.84
CA ARG A 499 -10.51 -1.49 -2.51
C ARG A 499 -10.72 -0.54 -3.67
N LEU A 500 -10.45 0.75 -3.45
CA LEU A 500 -10.59 1.76 -4.50
C LEU A 500 -9.61 1.53 -5.65
N LYS A 501 -8.37 1.11 -5.36
CA LYS A 501 -7.42 0.73 -6.39
C LYS A 501 -7.92 -0.45 -7.22
N ASN A 502 -8.41 -1.52 -6.59
CA ASN A 502 -8.89 -2.69 -7.32
C ASN A 502 -10.18 -2.41 -8.09
N VAL A 503 -11.06 -1.52 -7.60
CA VAL A 503 -12.19 -0.99 -8.39
C VAL A 503 -11.71 -0.23 -9.62
N LEU A 504 -10.68 0.62 -9.49
CA LEU A 504 -10.10 1.33 -10.62
C LEU A 504 -9.46 0.36 -11.64
N VAL A 505 -8.82 -0.72 -11.18
CA VAL A 505 -8.29 -1.76 -12.07
C VAL A 505 -9.42 -2.40 -12.89
N VAL A 506 -10.56 -2.74 -12.27
CA VAL A 506 -11.72 -3.26 -12.99
C VAL A 506 -12.21 -2.24 -14.05
N ALA A 507 -12.33 -0.96 -13.69
CA ALA A 507 -12.73 0.10 -14.62
C ALA A 507 -11.76 0.23 -15.81
N LYS A 508 -10.45 0.13 -15.56
CA LYS A 508 -9.43 0.12 -16.62
C LYS A 508 -9.58 -1.09 -17.54
N MET A 509 -9.81 -2.27 -16.99
CA MET A 509 -9.97 -3.48 -17.80
C MET A 509 -11.21 -3.38 -18.69
N LEU A 510 -12.33 -2.86 -18.16
CA LEU A 510 -13.55 -2.60 -18.92
C LEU A 510 -13.32 -1.64 -20.10
N ALA A 511 -12.48 -0.61 -19.93
CA ALA A 511 -12.17 0.32 -21.01
C ALA A 511 -11.44 -0.37 -22.18
N HIS A 512 -10.62 -1.38 -21.91
CA HIS A 512 -9.94 -2.17 -22.94
C HIS A 512 -10.86 -3.22 -23.59
N THR A 513 -11.71 -3.88 -22.82
CA THR A 513 -12.60 -4.94 -23.35
C THR A 513 -13.76 -4.38 -24.17
N ALA A 514 -14.15 -3.12 -23.95
CA ALA A 514 -15.26 -2.49 -24.66
C ALA A 514 -15.00 -2.38 -26.19
N GLU A 515 -13.77 -2.03 -26.59
CA GLU A 515 -13.39 -1.94 -28.00
C GLU A 515 -13.38 -3.32 -28.67
N GLU A 516 -12.74 -4.31 -28.02
CA GLU A 516 -12.67 -5.70 -28.51
C GLU A 516 -14.08 -6.27 -28.72
N THR A 517 -14.96 -6.12 -27.73
CA THR A 517 -16.32 -6.66 -27.78
C THR A 517 -17.22 -5.94 -28.78
N ALA A 518 -17.02 -4.64 -29.04
CA ALA A 518 -17.73 -3.89 -30.06
C ALA A 518 -17.28 -4.25 -31.49
N SER A 519 -16.01 -4.62 -31.69
CA SER A 519 -15.42 -4.97 -32.99
C SER A 519 -15.75 -6.40 -33.46
N LEU A 520 -16.14 -7.29 -32.54
CA LEU A 520 -16.46 -8.67 -32.87
C LEU A 520 -17.82 -8.76 -33.58
N ASP A 521 -17.76 -9.16 -34.85
CA ASP A 521 -18.91 -9.32 -35.73
C ASP A 521 -19.96 -10.28 -35.13
N ARG A 522 -21.26 -9.96 -35.24
CA ARG A 522 -22.37 -10.80 -34.73
C ARG A 522 -22.46 -12.19 -35.41
N SER A 523 -21.57 -12.45 -36.36
CA SER A 523 -21.50 -13.65 -37.20
C SER A 523 -20.62 -14.78 -36.63
N VAL A 524 -19.84 -14.54 -35.57
CA VAL A 524 -19.09 -15.60 -34.87
C VAL A 524 -20.05 -16.35 -33.95
N GLY A 525 -20.42 -17.56 -34.38
CA GLY A 525 -21.48 -18.38 -33.80
C GLY A 525 -21.38 -18.59 -32.28
N THR A 526 -22.56 -18.60 -31.67
CA THR A 526 -22.89 -18.78 -30.23
C THR A 526 -22.48 -20.12 -29.61
N ASN A 527 -21.58 -20.88 -30.24
CA ASN A 527 -21.29 -22.27 -29.88
C ASN A 527 -19.84 -22.50 -29.41
N SER A 528 -19.22 -21.52 -28.74
CA SER A 528 -17.99 -21.82 -27.99
C SER A 528 -18.36 -22.39 -26.63
N THR A 529 -18.18 -23.71 -26.45
CA THR A 529 -18.29 -24.38 -25.15
C THR A 529 -17.12 -24.04 -24.22
N ASP A 530 -16.09 -23.36 -24.75
CA ASP A 530 -14.93 -22.94 -23.98
C ASP A 530 -15.24 -21.74 -23.08
N LEU A 531 -14.60 -21.71 -21.91
CA LEU A 531 -14.87 -20.73 -20.85
C LEU A 531 -14.62 -19.29 -21.33
N GLU A 532 -13.61 -19.07 -22.17
CA GLU A 532 -13.28 -17.74 -22.69
C GLU A 532 -14.37 -17.20 -23.63
N GLY A 533 -15.00 -18.09 -24.40
CA GLY A 533 -16.14 -17.76 -25.24
C GLY A 533 -17.36 -17.31 -24.42
N ARG A 534 -17.63 -18.00 -23.31
CA ARG A 534 -18.69 -17.61 -22.35
C ARG A 534 -18.42 -16.25 -21.73
N ILE A 535 -17.18 -15.98 -21.31
CA ILE A 535 -16.81 -14.66 -20.76
C ILE A 535 -17.04 -13.54 -21.78
N ARG A 536 -16.59 -13.73 -23.02
CA ARG A 536 -16.81 -12.73 -24.08
C ARG A 536 -18.30 -12.53 -24.38
N HIS A 537 -19.10 -13.59 -24.33
CA HIS A 537 -20.55 -13.47 -24.53
C HIS A 537 -21.19 -12.61 -23.43
N GLU A 538 -20.94 -12.91 -22.16
CA GLU A 538 -21.47 -12.10 -21.05
C GLU A 538 -21.01 -10.64 -21.14
N LEU A 539 -19.74 -10.38 -21.49
CA LEU A 539 -19.24 -9.02 -21.66
C LEU A 539 -19.95 -8.23 -22.75
N ARG A 540 -20.43 -8.87 -23.82
CA ARG A 540 -21.22 -8.20 -24.87
C ARG A 540 -22.59 -7.75 -24.38
N GLU A 541 -23.18 -8.50 -23.45
CA GLU A 541 -24.49 -8.18 -22.87
C GLU A 541 -24.39 -7.11 -21.76
N ILE A 542 -23.20 -6.91 -21.19
CA ILE A 542 -22.92 -5.87 -20.20
C ILE A 542 -22.74 -4.52 -20.90
N ASP A 543 -23.44 -3.50 -20.41
CA ASP A 543 -23.10 -2.10 -20.73
C ASP A 543 -21.79 -1.70 -20.01
N GLN A 544 -20.67 -2.06 -20.64
CA GLN A 544 -19.33 -1.88 -20.08
C GLN A 544 -18.99 -0.41 -19.84
N VAL A 545 -19.49 0.50 -20.69
CA VAL A 545 -19.21 1.94 -20.56
C VAL A 545 -19.94 2.51 -19.35
N SER A 546 -21.22 2.16 -19.15
CA SER A 546 -21.98 2.58 -17.97
C SER A 546 -21.43 1.95 -16.70
N LEU A 547 -21.07 0.66 -16.72
CA LEU A 547 -20.40 0.02 -15.59
C LEU A 547 -19.10 0.74 -15.25
N CYS A 548 -18.22 0.98 -16.23
CA CYS A 548 -16.97 1.71 -16.04
C CYS A 548 -17.21 3.10 -15.43
N GLN A 549 -18.16 3.87 -15.97
CA GLN A 549 -18.52 5.18 -15.46
C GLN A 549 -18.98 5.15 -13.99
N ILE A 550 -19.80 4.17 -13.60
CA ILE A 550 -20.26 4.02 -12.22
C ILE A 550 -19.09 3.66 -11.30
N LEU A 551 -18.20 2.75 -11.71
CA LEU A 551 -17.02 2.36 -10.94
C LEU A 551 -16.05 3.54 -10.72
N LEU A 552 -15.79 4.34 -11.76
CA LEU A 552 -14.99 5.56 -11.63
C LEU A 552 -15.64 6.58 -10.69
N THR A 553 -16.97 6.70 -10.76
CA THR A 553 -17.74 7.56 -9.86
C THR A 553 -17.65 7.07 -8.41
N LEU A 554 -17.68 5.75 -8.16
CA LEU A 554 -17.45 5.18 -6.82
C LEU A 554 -16.07 5.54 -6.27
N VAL A 555 -15.02 5.44 -7.09
CA VAL A 555 -13.65 5.79 -6.71
C VAL A 555 -13.56 7.26 -6.27
N LEU A 556 -14.19 8.17 -7.02
CA LEU A 556 -14.17 9.60 -6.72
C LEU A 556 -15.04 10.01 -5.51
N ARG A 557 -16.11 9.28 -5.22
CA ARG A 557 -17.03 9.58 -4.12
C ARG A 557 -16.55 9.09 -2.76
N SER A 558 -15.76 8.03 -2.74
CA SER A 558 -15.46 7.28 -1.51
C SER A 558 -14.57 8.04 -0.53
N ASN A 559 -13.94 9.16 -0.92
CA ASN A 559 -13.32 10.08 0.03
C ASN A 559 -13.20 11.50 -0.55
N ALA A 560 -13.93 12.46 0.03
CA ALA A 560 -13.95 13.86 -0.43
C ALA A 560 -12.62 14.62 -0.24
N ALA A 561 -11.64 14.05 0.47
CA ALA A 561 -10.41 14.75 0.87
C ALA A 561 -9.22 14.64 -0.11
N LEU A 562 -9.32 13.86 -1.19
CA LEU A 562 -8.12 13.26 -1.78
C LEU A 562 -7.77 13.76 -3.19
N GLN A 563 -6.79 14.66 -3.27
CA GLN A 563 -5.90 14.85 -4.44
C GLN A 563 -4.99 13.62 -4.62
N TRP A 564 -5.58 12.43 -4.72
CA TRP A 564 -4.87 11.18 -4.89
C TRP A 564 -4.53 10.94 -6.36
N GLU A 565 -3.47 10.16 -6.61
CA GLU A 565 -3.12 9.73 -7.97
C GLU A 565 -4.29 8.96 -8.61
N LEU A 566 -4.90 8.02 -7.87
CA LEU A 566 -6.08 7.28 -8.34
C LEU A 566 -7.25 8.17 -8.73
N ALA A 567 -7.48 9.26 -7.98
CA ALA A 567 -8.54 10.21 -8.28
C ALA A 567 -8.24 11.09 -9.49
N THR A 568 -6.97 11.23 -9.87
CA THR A 568 -6.57 11.93 -11.09
C THR A 568 -6.86 11.07 -12.30
N GLU A 569 -6.39 9.82 -12.29
CA GLU A 569 -6.67 8.86 -13.36
C GLU A 569 -8.17 8.62 -13.54
N ALA A 570 -8.91 8.45 -12.45
CA ALA A 570 -10.35 8.24 -12.52
C ALA A 570 -11.09 9.45 -13.12
N ARG A 571 -10.62 10.68 -12.87
CA ARG A 571 -11.17 11.90 -13.48
C ARG A 571 -10.88 11.98 -14.98
N GLU A 572 -9.69 11.59 -15.40
CA GLU A 572 -9.28 11.57 -16.81
C GLU A 572 -10.15 10.58 -17.60
N MET A 573 -10.23 9.32 -17.14
CA MET A 573 -11.08 8.32 -17.79
C MET A 573 -12.56 8.73 -17.79
N LEU A 574 -13.05 9.32 -16.70
CA LEU A 574 -14.43 9.79 -16.63
C LEU A 574 -14.70 10.95 -17.59
N HIS A 575 -13.72 11.83 -17.80
CA HIS A 575 -13.82 12.91 -18.77
C HIS A 575 -13.98 12.37 -20.19
N ASP A 576 -13.19 11.36 -20.57
CA ASP A 576 -13.27 10.72 -21.89
C ASP A 576 -14.65 10.08 -22.11
N ILE A 577 -15.16 9.34 -21.11
CA ILE A 577 -16.49 8.72 -21.15
C ILE A 577 -17.61 9.76 -21.31
N GLN A 578 -17.46 10.93 -20.69
CA GLN A 578 -18.45 12.01 -20.77
C GLN A 578 -18.51 12.68 -22.16
N GLN A 579 -17.48 12.51 -23.00
CA GLN A 579 -17.49 13.01 -24.38
C GLN A 579 -18.18 12.06 -25.37
N LEU A 580 -18.57 10.86 -24.94
CA LEU A 580 -19.24 9.89 -25.80
C LEU A 580 -20.69 10.32 -26.11
N PRO A 581 -21.11 10.37 -27.39
CA PRO A 581 -22.45 10.79 -27.78
C PRO A 581 -23.52 9.73 -27.49
N GLY A 582 -24.79 10.13 -27.35
CA GLY A 582 -25.94 9.23 -27.30
C GLY A 582 -26.12 8.46 -25.99
N ARG A 583 -25.60 8.99 -24.88
CA ARG A 583 -25.65 8.37 -23.54
C ARG A 583 -26.48 9.18 -22.53
N GLU A 584 -27.41 10.01 -23.00
CA GLU A 584 -28.16 10.94 -22.15
C GLU A 584 -28.98 10.20 -21.08
N ARG A 585 -29.54 9.04 -21.43
CA ARG A 585 -30.35 8.22 -20.52
C ARG A 585 -29.49 7.60 -19.43
N GLU A 586 -28.38 6.98 -19.80
CA GLU A 586 -27.43 6.33 -18.91
C GLU A 586 -26.82 7.36 -17.96
N VAL A 587 -26.35 8.50 -18.50
CA VAL A 587 -25.82 9.61 -17.71
C VAL A 587 -26.86 10.14 -16.72
N SER A 588 -28.13 10.24 -17.11
CA SER A 588 -29.21 10.66 -16.20
C SER A 588 -29.40 9.66 -15.05
N LEU A 589 -29.43 8.36 -15.32
CA LEU A 589 -29.57 7.31 -14.29
C LEU A 589 -28.37 7.30 -13.34
N ILE A 590 -27.15 7.35 -13.88
CA ILE A 590 -25.91 7.39 -13.09
C ILE A 590 -25.86 8.66 -12.24
N SER A 591 -26.27 9.80 -12.79
CA SER A 591 -26.32 11.08 -12.05
C SER A 591 -27.38 11.07 -10.95
N ALA A 592 -28.53 10.44 -11.19
CA ALA A 592 -29.58 10.27 -10.18
C ALA A 592 -29.06 9.42 -9.00
N TRP A 593 -28.46 8.26 -9.30
CA TRP A 593 -27.81 7.41 -8.31
C TRP A 593 -26.68 8.14 -7.56
N ALA A 594 -25.81 8.87 -8.27
CA ALA A 594 -24.73 9.61 -7.62
C ALA A 594 -25.26 10.72 -6.70
N ARG A 595 -26.44 11.29 -6.98
CA ARG A 595 -27.02 12.33 -6.12
C ARG A 595 -27.64 11.74 -4.85
N ASP A 596 -28.42 10.68 -5.00
CA ASP A 596 -29.11 10.03 -3.88
C ASP A 596 -29.03 8.50 -4.01
N PRO A 597 -27.90 7.90 -3.62
CA PRO A 597 -27.71 6.46 -3.77
C PRO A 597 -28.52 5.66 -2.73
N ALA A 598 -29.15 6.35 -1.77
CA ALA A 598 -29.99 5.73 -0.74
C ALA A 598 -31.45 5.55 -1.19
N ASP A 599 -31.89 6.19 -2.28
CA ASP A 599 -33.21 5.98 -2.88
C ASP A 599 -33.39 4.54 -3.41
N ASP A 600 -34.57 3.96 -3.23
CA ASP A 600 -34.83 2.55 -3.56
C ASP A 600 -34.70 2.24 -5.07
N ARG A 601 -35.06 3.17 -5.96
CA ARG A 601 -34.87 2.98 -7.41
C ARG A 601 -33.40 3.03 -7.77
N ASN A 602 -32.67 3.97 -7.16
CA ASN A 602 -31.22 4.09 -7.37
C ASN A 602 -30.45 2.89 -6.80
N ARG A 603 -30.94 2.27 -5.72
CA ARG A 603 -30.41 1.01 -5.20
C ARG A 603 -30.64 -0.14 -6.17
N ALA A 604 -31.86 -0.31 -6.68
CA ALA A 604 -32.17 -1.35 -7.65
C ALA A 604 -31.36 -1.17 -8.95
N PHE A 605 -31.21 0.07 -9.41
CA PHE A 605 -30.33 0.40 -10.54
C PHE A 605 -28.88 -0.01 -10.28
N PHE A 606 -28.31 0.34 -9.11
CA PHE A 606 -26.94 -0.01 -8.77
C PHE A 606 -26.73 -1.52 -8.63
N ASP A 607 -27.69 -2.22 -8.01
CA ASP A 607 -27.63 -3.68 -7.88
C ASP A 607 -27.60 -4.35 -9.26
N PHE A 608 -28.52 -3.97 -10.15
CA PHE A 608 -28.58 -4.48 -11.51
C PHE A 608 -27.36 -4.09 -12.35
N ALA A 609 -26.99 -2.80 -12.37
CA ALA A 609 -25.97 -2.27 -13.27
C ALA A 609 -24.54 -2.56 -12.81
N VAL A 610 -24.32 -2.82 -11.51
CA VAL A 610 -22.97 -3.03 -10.94
C VAL A 610 -22.86 -4.38 -10.26
N VAL A 611 -23.65 -4.62 -9.20
CA VAL A 611 -23.44 -5.78 -8.33
C VAL A 611 -23.64 -7.08 -9.12
N GLN A 612 -24.74 -7.21 -9.87
CA GLN A 612 -25.04 -8.41 -10.65
C GLN A 612 -24.01 -8.63 -11.77
N GLN A 613 -23.55 -7.55 -12.43
CA GLN A 613 -22.57 -7.65 -13.52
C GLN A 613 -21.20 -8.08 -12.99
N VAL A 614 -20.72 -7.45 -11.92
CA VAL A 614 -19.46 -7.82 -11.27
C VAL A 614 -19.54 -9.22 -10.67
N ASP A 615 -20.68 -9.62 -10.09
CA ASP A 615 -20.90 -10.97 -9.56
C ASP A 615 -20.81 -12.03 -10.67
N THR A 616 -21.45 -11.79 -11.81
CA THR A 616 -21.39 -12.68 -12.98
C THR A 616 -19.96 -12.83 -13.49
N LEU A 617 -19.23 -11.72 -13.69
CA LEU A 617 -17.83 -11.75 -14.11
C LEU A 617 -16.93 -12.45 -13.06
N ALA A 618 -17.18 -12.22 -11.76
CA ALA A 618 -16.45 -12.89 -10.70
C ALA A 618 -16.74 -14.40 -10.65
N ARG A 619 -17.97 -14.85 -10.91
CA ARG A 619 -18.30 -16.29 -10.99
C ARG A 619 -17.53 -16.97 -12.12
N LEU A 620 -17.44 -16.34 -13.28
CA LEU A 620 -16.62 -16.83 -14.39
C LEU A 620 -15.12 -16.79 -14.07
N GLY A 621 -14.66 -15.75 -13.38
CA GLY A 621 -13.29 -15.66 -12.87
C GLY A 621 -12.96 -16.82 -11.92
N ARG A 622 -13.90 -17.24 -11.07
CA ARG A 622 -13.74 -18.42 -10.22
C ARG A 622 -13.60 -19.71 -11.03
N GLU A 623 -14.40 -19.90 -12.07
CA GLU A 623 -14.29 -21.05 -12.98
C GLU A 623 -12.93 -21.07 -13.68
N LEU A 624 -12.45 -19.91 -14.14
CA LEU A 624 -11.14 -19.75 -14.77
C LEU A 624 -10.01 -20.16 -13.81
N LEU A 625 -10.04 -19.61 -12.60
CA LEU A 625 -9.04 -19.87 -11.58
C LEU A 625 -9.01 -21.35 -11.15
N ARG A 626 -10.18 -22.00 -11.12
CA ARG A 626 -10.28 -23.45 -10.88
C ARG A 626 -9.66 -24.25 -12.04
N ALA A 627 -10.01 -23.91 -13.28
CA ALA A 627 -9.45 -24.58 -14.46
C ALA A 627 -7.92 -24.42 -14.54
N GLU A 628 -7.36 -23.26 -14.14
CA GLU A 628 -5.91 -23.06 -14.08
C GLU A 628 -5.20 -23.95 -13.02
N LEU A 629 -5.89 -24.32 -11.93
CA LEU A 629 -5.38 -25.32 -10.99
C LEU A 629 -5.42 -26.73 -11.60
N GLU A 630 -6.54 -27.10 -12.24
CA GLU A 630 -6.79 -28.45 -12.78
C GLU A 630 -5.94 -28.78 -14.02
N LYS A 631 -5.66 -27.81 -14.90
CA LYS A 631 -4.88 -27.98 -16.15
C LYS A 631 -3.46 -28.51 -15.96
N ASN A 632 -2.96 -28.64 -14.73
CA ASN A 632 -1.57 -28.97 -14.45
C ASN A 632 -1.39 -30.20 -13.53
N ASP A 633 -2.48 -30.92 -13.20
CA ASP A 633 -2.44 -32.24 -12.54
C ASP A 633 -2.46 -33.41 -13.56
N ALA A 634 -2.56 -33.10 -14.85
CA ALA A 634 -2.43 -34.00 -16.00
C ALA A 634 -1.16 -33.69 -16.79
#